data_AF-A0A2I0PWV3-F1
#
_entry.id   AF-A0A2I0PWV3-F1
#
_cell.length_a   1.000
_cell.length_b   1.000
_cell.length_c   1.000
_cell.angle_alpha   90.00
_cell.angle_beta   90.00
_cell.angle_gamma   90.00
#
_symmetry.space_group_name_H-M   'P 1'
#
loop_
_entity.id
_entity.type
_entity.pdbx_description
1 polymer ?
#
loop_
_entity_poly.entity_id
_entity_poly.type
_entity_poly.pdbx_seq_one_letter_code
_entity_poly.pdbx_strand_id
1 'polypeptide(L)'
;MTIAFDLIFRQGRSPPSCPVPDDMDLLNRIRDKVHNESPAMCRDALIRIQRLSHDVYDICNAFREGEYGSGDEAIEAALVILRKKCPGLSDEQYRKAFAVGMMWTAF
;
A
#
# COMPACT_ATOMS: atom_id res chain seq x y z
N MET A 1 1.04 10.78 6.11
CA MET A 1 0.90 9.41 5.55
C MET A 1 -0.28 9.26 4.60
N THR A 2 -1.49 9.71 4.95
CA THR A 2 -2.73 9.50 4.15
C THR A 2 -2.60 9.93 2.68
N ILE A 3 -1.94 11.05 2.40
CA ILE A 3 -1.77 11.53 1.01
C ILE A 3 -0.86 10.61 0.19
N ALA A 4 0.27 10.18 0.75
CA ALA A 4 1.16 9.22 0.09
C ALA A 4 0.44 7.88 -0.16
N PHE A 5 -0.34 7.42 0.82
CA PHE A 5 -1.19 6.25 0.71
C PHE A 5 -2.18 6.38 -0.45
N ASP A 6 -2.94 7.46 -0.52
CA ASP A 6 -3.94 7.65 -1.58
C ASP A 6 -3.33 7.84 -2.97
N LEU A 7 -2.10 8.36 -3.06
CA LEU A 7 -1.38 8.48 -4.33
C LEU A 7 -0.97 7.11 -4.89
N ILE A 8 -0.53 6.19 -4.02
CA ILE A 8 -0.06 4.86 -4.41
C ILE A 8 -1.22 3.87 -4.56
N PHE A 9 -2.16 3.86 -3.61
CA PHE A 9 -3.33 2.96 -3.59
C PHE A 9 -4.55 3.55 -4.29
N ARG A 10 -4.34 4.43 -5.27
CA ARG A 10 -5.42 4.91 -6.14
C ARG A 10 -5.85 3.77 -7.06
N GLN A 11 -7.14 3.45 -7.06
CA GLN A 11 -7.73 2.42 -7.92
C GLN A 11 -7.22 2.53 -9.37
N GLY A 12 -6.76 1.40 -9.92
CA GLY A 12 -6.39 1.28 -11.33
C GLY A 12 -4.94 1.58 -11.70
N ARG A 13 -4.03 1.84 -10.75
CA ARG A 13 -2.58 1.81 -11.05
C ARG A 13 -2.03 0.39 -10.97
N SER A 14 -1.17 0.06 -11.92
CA SER A 14 -0.44 -1.20 -12.04
C SER A 14 0.38 -1.52 -10.77
N PRO A 15 0.77 -2.79 -10.56
CA PRO A 15 1.67 -3.20 -9.47
C PRO A 15 2.93 -2.32 -9.38
N PRO A 16 3.72 -2.41 -8.29
CA PRO A 16 4.96 -1.62 -8.12
C PRO A 16 5.97 -1.72 -9.29
N SER A 17 5.77 -2.64 -10.24
CA SER A 17 6.67 -2.95 -11.35
C SER A 17 6.39 -2.26 -12.70
N CYS A 18 5.44 -1.31 -12.85
CA CYS A 18 5.20 -0.71 -14.19
C CYS A 18 4.77 0.78 -14.21
N PRO A 19 5.56 1.61 -14.91
CA PRO A 19 6.84 2.10 -14.42
C PRO A 19 6.65 2.83 -13.08
N VAL A 20 7.63 2.70 -12.18
CA VAL A 20 7.65 3.46 -10.92
C VAL A 20 7.45 4.94 -11.28
N PRO A 21 6.36 5.58 -10.82
CA PRO A 21 6.21 7.01 -11.03
C PRO A 21 7.44 7.68 -10.45
N ASP A 22 8.08 8.60 -11.18
CA ASP A 22 9.29 9.27 -10.73
C ASP A 22 9.15 9.67 -9.25
N ASP A 23 10.01 9.11 -8.39
CA ASP A 23 9.98 9.32 -6.94
C ASP A 23 10.00 10.81 -6.63
N MET A 24 10.64 11.62 -7.48
CA MET A 24 10.66 13.08 -7.36
C MET A 24 9.30 13.70 -7.70
N ASP A 25 8.58 13.20 -8.71
CA ASP A 25 7.21 13.64 -9.03
C ASP A 25 6.24 13.28 -7.90
N LEU A 26 6.31 12.04 -7.36
CA LEU A 26 5.50 11.64 -6.22
C LEU A 26 5.81 12.47 -4.97
N LEU A 27 7.08 12.70 -4.68
CA LEU A 27 7.49 13.52 -3.54
C LEU A 27 7.02 14.97 -3.71
N ASN A 28 7.11 15.55 -4.91
CA ASN A 28 6.61 16.88 -5.20
C ASN A 28 5.09 16.95 -5.00
N ARG A 29 4.33 15.97 -5.51
CA ARG A 29 2.87 15.91 -5.29
C ARG A 29 2.48 15.75 -3.82
N ILE A 30 3.27 15.04 -3.02
CA ILE A 30 3.07 14.95 -1.58
C ILE A 30 3.32 16.32 -0.95
N ARG A 31 4.46 16.96 -1.27
CA ARG A 31 4.83 18.29 -0.74
C ARG A 31 3.83 19.38 -1.12
N ASP A 32 3.31 19.35 -2.33
CA ASP A 32 2.29 20.28 -2.83
C ASP A 32 0.97 20.18 -2.06
N LYS A 33 0.69 19.02 -1.45
CA LYS A 33 -0.53 18.81 -0.67
C LYS A 33 -0.31 18.93 0.84
N VAL A 34 0.94 18.95 1.30
CA VAL A 34 1.27 19.03 2.72
C VAL A 34 2.29 20.14 2.97
N HIS A 35 1.82 21.39 2.88
CA HIS A 35 2.64 22.59 2.99
C HIS A 35 3.34 22.78 4.34
N ASN A 36 2.86 22.12 5.40
CA ASN A 36 3.38 22.28 6.76
C ASN A 36 4.35 21.17 7.21
N GLU A 37 4.56 20.14 6.39
CA GLU A 37 5.43 19.01 6.74
C GLU A 37 6.86 19.22 6.22
N SER A 38 7.84 18.71 6.96
CA SER A 38 9.23 18.78 6.51
C SER A 38 9.46 17.88 5.27
N PRO A 39 10.40 18.25 4.37
CA PRO A 39 10.75 17.38 3.23
C PRO A 39 11.19 15.98 3.65
N ALA A 40 11.86 15.86 4.80
CA ALA A 40 12.27 14.57 5.37
C ALA A 40 11.05 13.70 5.72
N MET A 41 10.04 14.27 6.37
CA MET A 41 8.79 13.56 6.70
C MET A 41 7.99 13.16 5.46
N CYS A 42 7.98 13.99 4.41
CA CYS A 42 7.36 13.64 3.13
C CYS A 42 8.07 12.44 2.47
N ARG A 43 9.42 12.42 2.51
CA ARG A 43 10.23 11.32 1.98
C ARG A 43 10.03 10.03 2.79
N ASP A 44 10.04 10.11 4.11
CA ASP A 44 9.81 8.95 4.97
C ASP A 44 8.41 8.36 4.76
N ALA A 45 7.40 9.23 4.58
CA ALA A 45 6.05 8.79 4.23
C ALA A 45 6.02 8.08 2.87
N LEU A 46 6.71 8.59 1.85
CA LEU A 46 6.80 7.95 0.53
C LEU A 46 7.45 6.56 0.63
N ILE A 47 8.62 6.46 1.28
CA ILE A 47 9.36 5.20 1.46
C ILE A 47 8.50 4.17 2.18
N ARG A 48 7.79 4.59 3.23
CA ARG A 48 6.94 3.69 4.02
C ARG A 48 5.75 3.16 3.20
N ILE A 49 5.12 4.00 2.38
CA ILE A 49 4.00 3.56 1.54
C ILE A 49 4.47 2.73 0.34
N GLN A 50 5.66 2.98 -0.21
CA GLN A 50 6.27 2.10 -1.21
C GLN A 50 6.53 0.71 -0.65
N ARG A 51 7.12 0.61 0.55
CA ARG A 51 7.28 -0.68 1.24
C ARG A 51 5.94 -1.38 1.47
N LEU A 52 4.94 -0.63 1.93
CA LEU A 52 3.57 -1.14 2.09
C LEU A 52 3.02 -1.70 0.77
N SER A 53 3.27 -1.06 -0.38
CA SER A 53 2.78 -1.57 -1.67
C SER A 53 3.40 -2.91 -2.06
N HIS A 54 4.69 -3.13 -1.75
CA HIS A 54 5.34 -4.41 -1.96
C HIS A 54 4.80 -5.47 -0.99
N ASP A 55 4.70 -5.13 0.31
CA ASP A 55 4.13 -6.03 1.30
C ASP A 55 2.70 -6.45 0.97
N VAL A 56 1.88 -5.50 0.48
CA VAL A 56 0.51 -5.78 0.03
C VAL A 56 0.52 -6.74 -1.16
N TYR A 57 1.40 -6.53 -2.14
CA TYR A 57 1.51 -7.42 -3.29
C TYR A 57 1.85 -8.84 -2.83
N ASP A 58 2.90 -9.00 -2.02
CA ASP A 58 3.34 -10.31 -1.52
C ASP A 58 2.25 -11.01 -0.71
N ILE A 59 1.58 -10.28 0.19
CA ILE A 59 0.48 -10.81 1.01
C ILE A 59 -0.70 -11.23 0.13
N CYS A 60 -1.08 -10.42 -0.87
CA CYS A 60 -2.19 -10.75 -1.75
C CYS A 60 -1.84 -11.91 -2.70
N ASN A 61 -0.57 -12.08 -3.06
CA ASN A 61 -0.10 -13.22 -3.84
C ASN A 61 -0.19 -14.51 -3.01
N ALA A 62 0.39 -14.51 -1.81
CA ALA A 62 0.31 -15.61 -0.86
C ALA A 62 -1.15 -15.95 -0.46
N PHE A 63 -2.03 -14.94 -0.35
CA PHE A 63 -3.46 -15.15 -0.16
C PHE A 63 -4.10 -15.95 -1.30
N ARG A 64 -3.76 -15.63 -2.56
CA ARG A 64 -4.26 -16.38 -3.72
C ARG A 64 -3.73 -17.80 -3.80
N GLU A 65 -2.52 -18.01 -3.32
CA GLU A 65 -1.90 -19.34 -3.21
C GLU A 65 -2.49 -20.16 -2.04
N GLY A 66 -3.36 -19.57 -1.22
CA GLY A 66 -4.06 -20.24 -0.12
C GLY A 66 -3.27 -20.31 1.18
N GLU A 67 -2.17 -19.57 1.32
CA GLU A 67 -1.32 -19.59 2.53
C GLU A 67 -2.04 -19.16 3.81
N TYR A 68 -3.14 -18.42 3.68
CA TYR A 68 -3.91 -17.88 4.79
C TYR A 68 -5.15 -18.71 5.14
N GLY A 69 -5.34 -19.86 4.50
CA GLY A 69 -6.53 -20.70 4.64
C GLY A 69 -7.63 -20.33 3.66
N SER A 70 -8.88 -20.65 4.00
CA SER A 70 -10.05 -20.53 3.11
C SER A 70 -11.23 -19.86 3.80
N GLY A 71 -12.06 -19.16 3.03
CA GLY A 71 -13.24 -18.46 3.55
C GLY A 71 -12.92 -17.06 4.10
N ASP A 72 -13.90 -16.44 4.75
CA ASP A 72 -13.82 -15.04 5.21
C ASP A 72 -12.70 -14.81 6.24
N GLU A 73 -12.33 -15.86 7.00
CA GLU A 73 -11.26 -15.82 7.99
C GLU A 73 -9.86 -15.60 7.37
N ALA A 74 -9.67 -16.06 6.13
CA ALA A 74 -8.39 -15.91 5.42
C ALA A 74 -8.09 -14.43 5.12
N ILE A 75 -9.13 -13.63 4.84
CA ILE A 75 -9.00 -12.19 4.59
C ILE A 75 -8.54 -11.50 5.87
N GLU A 76 -9.16 -11.79 7.01
CA GLU A 76 -8.76 -11.21 8.29
C GLU A 76 -7.34 -11.66 8.69
N ALA A 77 -6.96 -12.91 8.43
CA ALA A 77 -5.58 -13.38 8.65
C ALA A 77 -4.57 -12.57 7.82
N ALA A 78 -4.85 -12.33 6.54
CA ALA A 78 -4.00 -11.49 5.68
C ALA A 78 -3.91 -10.04 6.17
N LEU A 79 -5.04 -9.45 6.60
CA LEU A 79 -5.07 -8.11 7.18
C LEU A 79 -4.28 -8.01 8.50
N VAL A 80 -4.31 -9.05 9.34
CA VAL A 80 -3.50 -9.12 10.56
C VAL A 80 -2.00 -9.11 10.25
N ILE A 81 -1.56 -9.84 9.22
CA ILE A 81 -0.15 -9.79 8.80
C ILE A 81 0.22 -8.39 8.27
N LEU A 82 -0.66 -7.79 7.47
CA LEU A 82 -0.45 -6.45 6.92
C LEU A 82 -0.33 -5.39 8.03
N ARG A 83 -1.19 -5.46 9.05
CA ARG A 83 -1.13 -4.62 10.27
C ARG A 83 0.18 -4.77 11.03
N LYS A 84 0.71 -6.00 11.13
CA LYS A 84 1.99 -6.28 11.80
C LYS A 84 3.17 -5.70 11.02
N LYS A 85 3.16 -5.80 9.68
CA LYS A 85 4.24 -5.30 8.82
C LYS A 85 4.28 -3.77 8.74
N CYS A 86 3.12 -3.13 8.61
CA CYS A 86 3.03 -1.68 8.50
C CYS A 86 2.00 -1.12 9.49
N PRO A 87 2.35 -1.00 10.79
CA PRO A 87 1.44 -0.46 11.79
C PRO A 87 1.09 1.01 11.52
N GLY A 88 0.03 1.52 12.14
CA GLY A 88 -0.29 2.96 12.13
C GLY A 88 -1.14 3.45 10.95
N LEU A 89 -1.77 2.55 10.20
CA LEU A 89 -2.86 2.88 9.26
C LEU A 89 -4.23 2.60 9.92
N SER A 90 -5.30 3.18 9.36
CA SER A 90 -6.67 2.84 9.76
C SER A 90 -7.11 1.50 9.17
N ASP A 91 -8.13 0.89 9.77
CA ASP A 91 -8.73 -0.36 9.25
C ASP A 91 -9.26 -0.21 7.82
N GLU A 92 -9.82 0.96 7.49
CA GLU A 92 -10.26 1.26 6.14
C GLU A 92 -9.09 1.29 5.15
N GLN A 93 -7.95 1.85 5.55
CA GLN A 93 -6.74 1.86 4.73
C GLN A 93 -6.20 0.44 4.50
N TYR A 94 -6.18 -0.42 5.51
CA TYR A 94 -5.75 -1.81 5.31
C TYR A 94 -6.67 -2.56 4.34
N ARG A 95 -8.00 -2.40 4.49
CA ARG A 95 -8.97 -3.02 3.57
C ARG A 95 -8.82 -2.50 2.14
N LYS A 96 -8.65 -1.19 1.97
CA LYS A 96 -8.41 -0.56 0.66
C LYS A 96 -7.10 -1.05 0.04
N ALA A 97 -6.03 -1.13 0.82
CA ALA A 97 -4.73 -1.63 0.36
C ALA A 97 -4.84 -3.08 -0.10
N PHE A 98 -5.47 -3.95 0.70
CA PHE A 98 -5.70 -5.35 0.35
C PHE A 98 -6.55 -5.49 -0.92
N ALA A 99 -7.66 -4.75 -1.04
CA ALA A 99 -8.50 -4.77 -2.24
C ALA A 99 -7.73 -4.35 -3.50
N VAL A 100 -6.86 -3.34 -3.40
CA VAL A 100 -5.99 -2.92 -4.50
C VAL A 100 -4.93 -3.98 -4.81
N GLY A 101 -4.30 -4.57 -3.79
CA GLY A 101 -3.35 -5.66 -3.96
C GLY A 101 -3.95 -6.89 -4.65
N MET A 102 -5.20 -7.23 -4.31
CA MET A 102 -5.93 -8.31 -4.98
C MET A 102 -6.18 -8.03 -6.46
N MET A 103 -6.30 -6.77 -6.88
CA MET A 103 -6.34 -6.42 -8.31
C MET A 103 -4.98 -6.54 -8.98
N TRP A 104 -3.88 -6.23 -8.26
CA TRP A 104 -2.52 -6.36 -8.80
C TRP A 104 -2.13 -7.81 -9.05
N THR A 105 -2.57 -8.73 -8.19
CA THR A 105 -2.24 -10.16 -8.28
C THR A 105 -3.26 -10.95 -9.13
N ALA A 106 -4.11 -10.26 -9.90
CA ALA A 106 -5.17 -10.85 -10.72
C ALA A 106 -4.71 -11.51 -12.02
N PHE A 107 -3.41 -11.54 -12.30
CA PHE A 107 -2.82 -11.93 -13.58
C PHE A 107 -1.92 -13.15 -13.43
#